data_AF-A0A5B7BR20-F1
#
_entry.id   AF-A0A5B7BR20-F1
#
_cell.length_a   1.000
_cell.length_b   1.000
_cell.length_c   1.000
_cell.angle_alpha   90.00
_cell.angle_beta   90.00
_cell.angle_gamma   90.00
#
_symmetry.space_group_name_H-M   'P 1'
#
loop_
_entity.id
_entity.type
_entity.pdbx_description
1 polymer ?
#
loop_
_entity_poly.entity_id
_entity_poly.type
_entity_poly.pdbx_seq_one_letter_code
_entity_poly.pdbx_strand_id
1 'polypeptide(L)'
;MSDEEHHFESKADAGASKTYPQQAGTIRKNGYIVIKGRPCKVVEVSTSKTTDYQLIDISEDGFVSLLTENGNTKDDLKLPTDENLLAQIKDGFAEGKDLVVTVMSAMGEEQICALKDIGPK
;
A
#
# COMPACT_ATOMS: atom_id res chain seq x y z
N MET A 1 12.06 58.77 -36.26
CA MET A 1 11.02 58.57 -35.25
C MET A 1 9.87 57.89 -35.92
N SER A 2 9.64 56.60 -35.65
CA SER A 2 8.37 55.88 -35.86
C SER A 2 8.49 54.52 -35.16
N ASP A 3 7.73 54.43 -34.08
CA ASP A 3 7.20 53.28 -33.33
C ASP A 3 8.04 52.01 -33.10
N GLU A 4 8.52 51.87 -31.86
CA GLU A 4 8.80 50.59 -31.20
C GLU A 4 7.50 49.77 -31.08
N GLU A 5 7.38 48.69 -31.86
CA GLU A 5 6.36 47.67 -31.65
C GLU A 5 6.63 46.95 -30.32
N HIS A 6 5.91 47.32 -29.27
CA HIS A 6 5.86 46.58 -28.03
C HIS A 6 5.15 45.23 -28.26
N HIS A 7 5.94 44.18 -28.49
CA HIS A 7 5.48 42.79 -28.37
C HIS A 7 5.16 42.51 -26.89
N PHE A 8 3.90 42.73 -26.50
CA PHE A 8 3.41 42.39 -25.17
C PHE A 8 3.19 40.87 -25.11
N GLU A 9 4.16 40.13 -24.59
CA GLU A 9 3.98 38.71 -24.25
C GLU A 9 3.03 38.58 -23.05
N SER A 10 1.73 38.78 -23.27
CA SER A 10 0.69 38.49 -22.29
C SER A 10 0.30 37.02 -22.35
N LYS A 11 1.21 36.13 -21.94
CA LYS A 11 0.83 34.85 -21.33
C LYS A 11 1.07 34.93 -19.83
N ALA A 12 0.19 35.66 -19.16
CA ALA A 12 0.01 35.53 -17.72
C ALA A 12 -0.69 34.18 -17.47
N ASP A 13 0.08 33.09 -17.37
CA ASP A 13 -0.40 31.86 -16.74
C ASP A 13 -0.57 32.18 -15.25
N ALA A 14 -1.72 32.73 -14.90
CA ALA A 14 -2.13 32.91 -13.51
C ALA A 14 -2.02 31.53 -12.86
N GLY A 15 -1.14 31.41 -11.86
CA GLY A 15 -0.75 30.17 -11.18
C GLY A 15 -1.86 29.53 -10.35
N ALA A 16 -3.07 29.41 -10.89
CA ALA A 16 -4.15 28.66 -10.31
C ALA A 16 -3.80 27.17 -10.37
N SER A 17 -3.70 26.55 -9.20
CA SER A 17 -3.53 25.11 -9.11
C SER A 17 -4.73 24.40 -9.76
N LYS A 18 -4.46 23.39 -10.60
CA LYS A 18 -5.51 22.55 -11.22
C LYS A 18 -6.15 21.58 -10.23
N THR A 19 -5.62 21.50 -9.02
CA THR A 19 -6.04 20.60 -7.95
C THR A 19 -6.12 21.34 -6.62
N TYR A 20 -6.94 20.84 -5.71
CA TYR A 20 -6.99 21.31 -4.33
C TYR A 20 -6.76 20.13 -3.38
N PRO A 21 -6.12 20.34 -2.23
CA PRO A 21 -5.96 19.30 -1.22
C PRO A 21 -7.31 18.96 -0.59
N GLN A 22 -7.60 17.67 -0.43
CA GLN A 22 -8.80 17.16 0.21
C GLN A 22 -8.41 16.03 1.18
N GLN A 23 -9.04 15.96 2.36
CA GLN A 23 -8.78 14.89 3.32
C GLN A 23 -9.19 13.53 2.73
N ALA A 24 -8.26 12.57 2.71
CA ALA A 24 -8.47 11.25 2.11
C ALA A 24 -9.70 10.51 2.65
N GLY A 25 -9.99 10.60 3.95
CA GLY A 25 -11.17 9.97 4.57
C GLY A 25 -12.52 10.56 4.16
N THR A 26 -12.54 11.72 3.50
CA THR A 26 -13.79 12.34 3.01
C THR A 26 -14.12 11.94 1.58
N ILE A 27 -13.25 11.20 0.92
CA ILE A 27 -13.44 10.72 -0.45
C ILE A 27 -14.56 9.68 -0.48
N ARG A 28 -15.50 9.86 -1.40
CA ARG A 28 -16.66 8.98 -1.60
C ARG A 28 -16.71 8.50 -3.04
N LYS A 29 -17.52 7.46 -3.29
CA LYS A 29 -17.84 7.00 -4.64
C LYS A 29 -18.30 8.18 -5.51
N ASN A 30 -17.85 8.20 -6.76
CA ASN A 30 -17.98 9.30 -7.72
C ASN A 30 -17.18 10.58 -7.42
N GLY A 31 -16.35 10.61 -6.38
CA GLY A 31 -15.39 11.69 -6.16
C GLY A 31 -14.25 11.70 -7.18
N TYR A 32 -13.48 12.79 -7.21
CA TYR A 32 -12.28 12.92 -8.02
C TYR A 32 -11.05 12.97 -7.11
N ILE A 33 -10.04 12.18 -7.43
CA ILE A 33 -8.76 12.15 -6.72
C ILE A 33 -7.64 12.11 -7.75
N VAL A 34 -6.47 12.63 -7.39
CA VAL A 34 -5.28 12.57 -8.24
C VAL A 34 -4.35 11.49 -7.72
N ILE A 35 -4.11 10.44 -8.51
CA ILE A 35 -3.19 9.35 -8.20
C ILE A 35 -2.00 9.45 -9.14
N LYS A 36 -0.78 9.59 -8.60
CA LYS A 36 0.46 9.73 -9.39
C LYS A 36 0.36 10.80 -10.50
N GLY A 37 -0.24 11.95 -10.19
CA GLY A 37 -0.42 13.06 -11.12
C GLY A 37 -1.53 12.89 -12.16
N ARG A 38 -2.28 11.77 -12.13
CA ARG A 38 -3.41 11.51 -13.04
C ARG A 38 -4.74 11.75 -12.33
N PRO A 39 -5.64 12.58 -12.88
CA PRO A 39 -6.98 12.74 -12.34
C PRO A 39 -7.80 11.46 -12.58
N CYS A 40 -8.33 10.90 -11.52
CA CYS A 40 -9.07 9.65 -11.51
C CYS A 40 -10.45 9.86 -10.87
N LYS A 41 -11.47 9.18 -11.41
CA LYS A 41 -12.79 9.09 -10.77
C LYS A 41 -12.81 7.87 -9.84
N VAL A 42 -13.29 8.07 -8.62
CA VAL A 42 -13.39 7.02 -7.61
C VAL A 42 -14.60 6.14 -7.91
N VAL A 43 -14.37 4.91 -8.36
CA VAL A 43 -15.41 3.93 -8.66
C VAL A 43 -15.93 3.26 -7.39
N GLU A 44 -15.02 2.98 -6.46
CA GLU A 44 -15.30 2.31 -5.20
C GLU A 44 -14.32 2.80 -4.14
N VAL A 45 -14.77 2.82 -2.88
CA VAL A 45 -13.93 3.08 -1.72
C VAL A 45 -14.07 1.87 -0.81
N SER A 46 -12.97 1.15 -0.60
CA SER A 46 -12.87 0.06 0.35
C SER A 46 -11.91 0.46 1.47
N THR A 47 -12.17 -0.05 2.68
CA THR A 47 -11.24 0.06 3.79
C THR A 47 -10.45 -1.23 3.88
N SER A 48 -9.13 -1.12 3.95
CA SER A 48 -8.25 -2.26 4.19
C SER A 48 -8.48 -2.80 5.61
N LYS A 49 -8.71 -4.10 5.73
CA LYS A 49 -8.72 -4.79 7.02
C LYS A 49 -7.35 -5.40 7.24
N THR A 50 -6.71 -5.09 8.36
CA THR A 50 -5.44 -5.68 8.76
C THR A 50 -5.67 -6.71 9.85
N THR A 51 -5.14 -7.90 9.67
CA THR A 51 -5.19 -8.99 10.66
C THR A 51 -3.78 -9.50 10.89
N ASP A 52 -3.44 -9.70 12.16
CA ASP A 52 -2.16 -10.27 12.56
C ASP A 52 -2.26 -11.79 12.62
N TYR A 53 -1.26 -12.47 12.07
CA TYR A 53 -1.17 -13.92 12.06
C TYR A 53 0.23 -14.36 12.48
N GLN A 54 0.33 -15.47 13.20
CA GLN A 54 1.64 -16.02 13.56
C GLN A 54 2.19 -16.83 12.39
N LEU A 55 3.43 -16.56 11.97
CA LEU A 55 4.10 -17.33 10.94
C LEU A 55 4.55 -18.68 11.52
N ILE A 56 4.13 -19.78 10.90
CA ILE A 56 4.54 -21.14 11.28
C ILE A 56 5.62 -21.67 10.36
N ASP A 57 5.42 -21.56 9.05
CA ASP A 57 6.32 -22.13 8.05
C ASP A 57 6.32 -21.31 6.76
N ILE A 58 7.41 -21.44 6.00
CA ILE A 58 7.57 -20.86 4.66
C ILE A 58 7.87 -22.00 3.70
N SER A 59 6.92 -22.29 2.83
CA SER A 59 7.05 -23.33 1.82
C SER A 59 8.04 -22.93 0.71
N GLU A 60 8.75 -23.91 0.15
CA GLU A 60 9.77 -23.70 -0.90
C GLU A 60 9.20 -23.12 -2.21
N ASP A 61 7.91 -23.29 -2.44
CA ASP A 61 7.16 -22.76 -3.57
C ASP A 61 6.71 -21.30 -3.38
N GLY A 62 7.07 -20.68 -2.25
CA GLY A 62 6.85 -19.27 -1.95
C GLY A 62 5.50 -18.96 -1.30
N PHE A 63 4.82 -19.97 -0.77
CA PHE A 63 3.66 -19.81 0.09
C PHE A 63 4.05 -19.78 1.57
N VAL A 64 3.27 -19.09 2.39
CA VAL A 64 3.46 -19.04 3.85
C VAL A 64 2.31 -19.72 4.57
N SER A 65 2.67 -20.46 5.61
CA SER A 65 1.72 -21.08 6.53
C SER A 65 1.56 -20.21 7.76
N LEU A 66 0.38 -19.63 7.92
CA LEU A 66 0.06 -18.70 9.00
C LEU A 66 -0.95 -19.31 9.97
N LEU A 67 -0.71 -19.19 11.27
CA LEU A 67 -1.68 -19.57 12.30
C LEU A 67 -2.66 -18.42 12.55
N THR A 68 -3.94 -18.73 12.43
CA THR A 68 -5.03 -17.84 12.85
C THR A 68 -5.35 -18.04 14.32
N GLU A 69 -5.91 -17.02 14.99
CA GLU A 69 -6.35 -17.13 16.40
C GLU A 69 -7.39 -18.23 16.63
N ASN A 70 -8.08 -18.66 15.58
CA ASN A 70 -9.08 -19.73 15.62
C ASN A 70 -8.45 -21.14 15.63
N GLY A 71 -7.11 -21.25 15.60
CA GLY A 71 -6.39 -22.52 15.54
C GLY A 71 -6.37 -23.16 14.15
N ASN A 72 -6.84 -22.45 13.12
CA ASN A 72 -6.71 -22.89 11.73
C ASN A 72 -5.40 -22.36 11.14
N THR A 73 -4.77 -23.14 10.25
CA THR A 73 -3.67 -22.69 9.42
C THR A 73 -4.19 -22.09 8.11
N LYS A 74 -3.53 -21.05 7.64
CA LYS A 74 -3.84 -20.33 6.41
C LYS A 74 -2.60 -20.42 5.51
N ASP A 75 -2.72 -21.20 4.44
CA ASP A 75 -1.62 -21.59 3.54
C ASP A 75 -1.78 -20.99 2.11
N ASP A 76 -2.75 -20.11 1.91
CA ASP A 76 -3.11 -19.51 0.62
C ASP A 76 -2.37 -18.19 0.33
N LEU A 77 -1.58 -17.70 1.28
CA LEU A 77 -0.85 -16.44 1.17
C LEU A 77 0.54 -16.65 0.56
N LYS A 78 0.86 -15.80 -0.40
CA LYS A 78 2.19 -15.76 -1.01
C LYS A 78 3.10 -14.79 -0.27
N LEU A 79 4.39 -15.05 -0.39
CA LEU A 79 5.42 -14.13 0.05
C LEU A 79 5.25 -12.74 -0.61
N PRO A 80 5.52 -11.65 0.12
CA PRO A 80 5.39 -10.29 -0.40
C PRO A 80 6.37 -10.05 -1.55
N THR A 81 6.00 -9.19 -2.49
CA THR A 81 6.85 -8.78 -3.61
C THR A 81 7.97 -7.82 -3.20
N ASP A 82 7.86 -7.22 -2.01
CA ASP A 82 8.87 -6.32 -1.47
C ASP A 82 10.09 -7.09 -0.95
N GLU A 83 11.23 -6.92 -1.61
CA GLU A 83 12.50 -7.62 -1.30
C GLU A 83 12.95 -7.40 0.15
N ASN A 84 12.75 -6.20 0.70
CA ASN A 84 13.12 -5.89 2.09
C ASN A 84 12.26 -6.65 3.10
N LEU A 85 10.94 -6.74 2.85
CA LEU A 85 10.02 -7.46 3.73
C LEU A 85 10.29 -8.97 3.64
N LEU A 86 10.54 -9.45 2.43
CA LEU A 86 10.90 -10.83 2.14
C LEU A 86 12.17 -11.25 2.87
N ALA A 87 13.22 -10.43 2.81
CA ALA A 87 14.48 -10.70 3.50
C ALA A 87 14.26 -10.77 5.01
N GLN A 88 13.55 -9.81 5.60
CA GLN A 88 13.28 -9.80 7.05
C GLN A 88 12.48 -11.02 7.51
N ILE A 89 11.48 -11.44 6.74
CA ILE A 89 10.69 -12.65 7.05
C ILE A 89 11.58 -13.90 6.97
N LYS A 90 12.40 -14.04 5.91
CA LYS A 90 13.29 -15.18 5.74
C LYS A 90 14.39 -15.23 6.80
N ASP A 91 14.99 -14.09 7.11
CA ASP A 91 16.07 -13.96 8.09
C ASP A 91 15.52 -14.21 9.50
N GLY A 92 14.39 -13.60 9.87
CA GLY A 92 13.76 -13.83 11.17
C GLY A 92 13.28 -15.27 11.36
N PHE A 93 12.82 -15.92 10.28
CA PHE A 93 12.48 -17.35 10.29
C PHE A 93 13.73 -18.23 10.42
N ALA A 94 14.81 -17.93 9.70
CA ALA A 94 16.09 -18.63 9.81
C ALA A 94 16.75 -18.48 11.19
N GLU A 95 16.53 -17.35 11.86
CA GLU A 95 16.94 -17.11 13.24
C GLU A 95 16.07 -17.87 14.27
N GLY A 96 14.97 -18.50 13.84
CA GLY A 96 14.06 -19.25 14.71
C GLY A 96 13.24 -18.38 15.65
N LYS A 97 13.01 -17.11 15.30
CA LYS A 97 12.19 -16.19 16.09
C LYS A 97 10.71 -16.40 15.83
N ASP A 98 9.88 -16.21 16.86
CA ASP A 98 8.44 -16.11 16.69
C ASP A 98 8.10 -14.80 15.95
N LEU A 99 7.67 -14.93 14.70
CA LEU A 99 7.27 -13.83 13.84
C LEU A 99 5.76 -13.76 13.73
N VAL A 100 5.21 -12.55 13.85
CA VAL A 100 3.82 -12.25 13.51
C VAL A 100 3.80 -11.38 12.27
N VAL A 101 3.05 -11.80 11.26
CA VAL A 101 2.87 -11.06 10.01
C VAL A 101 1.50 -10.39 10.00
N THR A 102 1.46 -9.13 9.60
CA THR A 102 0.21 -8.41 9.39
C THR A 102 -0.19 -8.56 7.93
N VAL A 103 -1.35 -9.18 7.71
CA VAL A 103 -1.95 -9.33 6.39
C VAL A 103 -3.02 -8.26 6.21
N MET A 104 -2.93 -7.53 5.12
CA MET A 104 -3.91 -6.55 4.70
C MET A 104 -4.82 -7.17 3.63
N SER A 105 -6.12 -7.21 3.92
CA SER A 105 -7.16 -7.60 2.99
C SER A 105 -7.88 -6.35 2.46
N ALA A 106 -7.85 -6.15 1.14
CA ALA A 106 -8.56 -5.07 0.46
C ALA A 106 -8.99 -5.51 -0.94
N MET A 107 -10.22 -5.16 -1.34
CA MET A 107 -10.76 -5.47 -2.67
C MET A 107 -10.75 -6.97 -3.06
N GLY A 108 -10.74 -7.88 -2.08
CA GLY A 108 -10.69 -9.32 -2.32
C GLY A 108 -9.27 -9.88 -2.54
N GLU A 109 -8.25 -9.03 -2.46
CA GLU A 109 -6.85 -9.43 -2.45
C GLU A 109 -6.30 -9.33 -1.02
N GLU A 110 -5.41 -10.26 -0.68
CA GLU A 110 -4.73 -10.30 0.61
C GLU A 110 -3.22 -10.26 0.40
N GLN A 111 -2.54 -9.40 1.14
CA GLN A 111 -1.09 -9.27 1.05
C GLN A 111 -0.47 -9.00 2.42
N ILE A 112 0.69 -9.59 2.68
CA ILE A 112 1.50 -9.28 3.86
C ILE A 112 2.06 -7.86 3.70
N CYS A 113 1.76 -6.99 4.66
CA CYS A 113 2.18 -5.58 4.63
C CYS A 113 3.19 -5.24 5.74
N ALA A 114 3.23 -6.01 6.82
CA ALA A 114 4.17 -5.78 7.91
C ALA A 114 4.58 -7.10 8.57
N LEU A 115 5.73 -7.08 9.24
CA LEU A 115 6.17 -8.11 10.17
C LEU A 115 6.40 -7.50 11.55
N LYS A 116 6.21 -8.31 12.57
CA LYS A 116 6.41 -7.97 13.96
C LYS A 116 7.07 -9.15 14.66
N ASP A 117 8.27 -8.90 15.15
CA ASP A 117 9.03 -9.90 15.92
C ASP A 117 8.48 -9.92 17.35
N ILE A 118 8.05 -11.10 17.82
CA ILE A 118 7.61 -11.27 19.21
C ILE A 118 8.79 -11.63 20.12
N GLY A 119 9.96 -11.95 19.55
CA GLY A 119 11.12 -12.43 20.29
C GLY A 119 10.91 -13.84 20.83
N PRO A 120 11.96 -14.53 21.30
CA PRO A 120 11.82 -15.87 21.85
C PRO A 120 11.02 -15.81 23.16
N LYS A 121 10.05 -16.71 23.31
CA LYS A 121 9.49 -17.07 24.62
C LYS A 121 10.51 -17.79 25.49
#